data_AF-A0A562CPB5-F1
#
_entry.id   AF-A0A562CPB5-F1
#
_cell.length_a   1.000
_cell.length_b   1.000
_cell.length_c   1.000
_cell.angle_alpha   90.00
_cell.angle_beta   90.00
_cell.angle_gamma   90.00
#
_symmetry.space_group_name_H-M   'P 1'
#
loop_
_entity.id
_entity.type
_entity.pdbx_description
1 polymer ?
#
loop_
_entity_poly.entity_id
_entity_poly.type
_entity_poly.pdbx_seq_one_letter_code
_entity_poly.pdbx_strand_id
1 'polypeptide(L)'
;MTPRKIFPTIEAPRAEERPVEDTRHGITRIDEYAWLRADNWQEVFRNPSVLDPAIRTHLEAENVYHTALMEDTAALREKLFAEMKGRIKEDDSSVPMKDGPYAYGMAFRTGGEQPRFFRIPREGGAEEVLLDGDKEAEGKAYFRIGGADHSPDHARFLWGYDDKGSEFFTLKVRDLASGEDMADLVADTGGSGTWDADAKGFFYTRLDANHRPSKIFYHTLGTDTTSDRL
;
A
#
# COMPACT_ATOMS: atom_id res chain seq x y z
N MET A 1 19.90 17.85 43.65
CA MET A 1 19.05 17.01 42.78
C MET A 1 19.89 16.63 41.58
N THR A 2 20.29 15.36 41.47
CA THR A 2 20.96 14.86 40.26
C THR A 2 19.92 14.86 39.13
N PRO A 3 20.18 15.49 37.97
CA PRO A 3 19.25 15.41 36.85
C PRO A 3 19.07 13.94 36.51
N ARG A 4 17.81 13.47 36.58
CA ARG A 4 17.47 12.11 36.13
C ARG A 4 17.86 12.06 34.66
N LYS A 5 18.82 11.20 34.30
CA LYS A 5 19.12 10.94 32.89
C LYS A 5 17.83 10.40 32.28
N ILE A 6 17.23 11.21 31.41
CA ILE A 6 15.95 10.92 30.76
C ILE A 6 16.12 9.81 29.72
N PHE A 7 17.35 9.59 29.24
CA PHE A 7 17.66 8.56 28.24
C PHE A 7 18.64 7.52 28.76
N PRO A 8 18.47 6.24 28.42
CA PRO A 8 19.46 5.21 28.68
C PRO A 8 20.79 5.57 28.00
N THR A 9 21.90 5.23 28.66
CA THR A 9 23.24 5.42 28.09
C THR A 9 23.57 4.21 27.21
N ILE A 10 22.99 4.20 26.01
CA ILE A 10 23.28 3.22 24.96
C ILE A 10 24.05 3.93 23.83
N GLU A 11 25.04 3.26 23.25
CA GLU A 11 25.82 3.81 22.15
C GLU A 11 25.03 3.71 20.84
N ALA A 12 24.88 4.84 20.15
CA ALA A 12 24.25 4.89 18.84
C ALA A 12 25.13 4.18 17.79
N PRO A 13 24.53 3.44 16.85
CA PRO A 13 25.28 2.90 15.74
C PRO A 13 25.90 4.04 14.94
N ARG A 14 27.15 3.85 14.53
CA ARG A 14 27.86 4.83 13.71
C ARG A 14 27.97 4.28 12.30
N ALA A 15 27.43 5.01 11.33
CA ALA A 15 27.66 4.71 9.93
C ALA A 15 29.15 4.88 9.61
N GLU A 16 29.71 3.96 8.84
CA GLU A 16 31.07 4.11 8.31
C GLU A 16 31.10 5.27 7.31
N GLU A 17 32.11 6.13 7.41
CA GLU A 17 32.35 7.17 6.41
C GLU A 17 33.06 6.56 5.19
N ARG A 18 32.41 6.66 4.03
CA ARG A 18 32.94 6.27 2.72
C ARG A 18 32.83 7.47 1.77
N PRO A 19 33.80 8.41 1.81
CA PRO A 19 33.72 9.66 1.05
C PRO A 19 33.54 9.44 -0.46
N VAL A 20 32.46 10.00 -1.01
CA VAL A 20 32.21 10.05 -2.45
C VAL A 20 32.08 11.52 -2.89
N GLU A 21 32.82 11.91 -3.92
CA GLU A 21 32.72 13.26 -4.50
C GLU A 21 31.67 13.31 -5.61
N ASP A 22 30.80 14.34 -5.58
CA ASP A 22 29.89 14.70 -6.68
C ASP A 22 30.13 16.17 -7.06
N THR A 23 30.38 16.43 -8.34
CA THR A 23 30.61 17.79 -8.86
C THR A 23 29.50 18.16 -9.83
N ARG A 24 28.73 19.20 -9.48
CA ARG A 24 27.65 19.73 -10.33
C ARG A 24 27.77 21.23 -10.47
N HIS A 25 27.62 21.72 -11.70
CA HIS A 25 27.74 23.15 -12.03
C HIS A 25 29.05 23.80 -11.50
N GLY A 26 30.15 23.04 -11.47
CA GLY A 26 31.45 23.50 -10.97
C GLY A 26 31.61 23.53 -9.45
N ILE A 27 30.65 22.99 -8.68
CA ILE A 27 30.73 22.89 -7.22
C ILE A 27 30.87 21.42 -6.83
N THR A 28 31.95 21.09 -6.12
CA THR A 28 32.22 19.75 -5.59
C THR A 28 31.68 19.61 -4.17
N ARG A 29 30.97 18.52 -3.89
CA ARG A 29 30.50 18.11 -2.57
C ARG A 29 31.03 16.72 -2.27
N ILE A 30 31.38 16.47 -1.01
CA ILE A 30 31.71 15.14 -0.50
C ILE A 30 30.48 14.63 0.27
N ASP A 31 30.10 13.40 0.01
CA ASP A 31 29.08 12.66 0.75
C ASP A 31 29.72 11.40 1.33
N GLU A 32 29.98 11.43 2.64
CA GLU A 32 30.57 10.33 3.39
C GLU A 32 29.60 9.14 3.55
N TYR A 33 28.31 9.33 3.28
CA TYR A 33 27.26 8.34 3.53
C TYR A 33 26.49 7.97 2.27
N ALA A 34 27.00 8.32 1.09
CA ALA A 34 26.40 8.00 -0.19
C ALA A 34 26.12 6.49 -0.35
N TRP A 35 26.91 5.63 0.29
CA TRP A 35 26.76 4.17 0.28
C TRP A 35 25.47 3.68 0.96
N LEU A 36 24.83 4.48 1.81
CA LEU A 36 23.51 4.15 2.40
C LEU A 36 22.37 4.31 1.38
N ARG A 37 22.61 5.01 0.27
CA ARG A 37 21.68 5.06 -0.85
C ARG A 37 21.85 3.79 -1.69
N ALA A 38 20.93 2.84 -1.52
CA ALA A 38 20.92 1.63 -2.33
C ALA A 38 20.75 1.97 -3.83
N ASP A 39 21.74 1.67 -4.66
CA ASP A 39 21.67 1.89 -6.11
C ASP A 39 20.59 1.01 -6.76
N ASN A 40 20.28 -0.14 -6.17
CA ASN A 40 19.21 -1.05 -6.58
C ASN A 40 17.88 -0.81 -5.82
N TRP A 41 17.63 0.39 -5.30
CA TRP A 41 16.44 0.68 -4.48
C TRP A 41 15.11 0.26 -5.13
N GLN A 42 15.00 0.33 -6.46
CA GLN A 42 13.79 -0.11 -7.16
C GLN A 42 13.56 -1.63 -7.04
N GLU A 43 14.63 -2.42 -7.07
CA GLU A 43 14.57 -3.86 -6.85
C GLU A 43 14.28 -4.15 -5.37
N VAL A 44 14.91 -3.40 -4.46
CA VAL A 44 14.68 -3.50 -3.01
C VAL A 44 13.21 -3.28 -2.66
N PHE A 45 12.53 -2.33 -3.31
CA PHE A 45 11.09 -2.11 -3.11
C PHE A 45 10.25 -3.33 -3.50
N ARG A 46 10.65 -4.11 -4.50
CA ARG A 46 9.94 -5.32 -4.93
C ARG A 46 10.37 -6.56 -4.16
N ASN A 47 11.62 -6.58 -3.70
CA ASN A 47 12.23 -7.66 -2.96
C ASN A 47 13.25 -7.08 -1.96
N PRO A 48 12.85 -6.86 -0.70
CA PRO A 48 13.76 -6.33 0.31
C PRO A 48 15.00 -7.20 0.53
N SER A 49 14.99 -8.49 0.14
CA SER A 49 16.13 -9.40 0.37
C SER A 49 17.38 -9.03 -0.42
N VAL A 50 17.27 -8.25 -1.51
CA VAL A 50 18.40 -7.85 -2.35
C VAL A 50 19.12 -6.58 -1.86
N LEU A 51 18.67 -6.00 -0.75
CA LEU A 51 19.34 -4.86 -0.13
C LEU A 51 20.77 -5.24 0.24
N ASP A 52 21.71 -4.32 -0.04
CA ASP A 52 23.12 -4.45 0.32
C ASP A 52 23.26 -4.85 1.82
N PRO A 53 24.02 -5.92 2.12
CA PRO A 53 24.17 -6.40 3.50
C PRO A 53 24.71 -5.35 4.47
N ALA A 54 25.57 -4.42 4.03
CA ALA A 54 26.09 -3.35 4.88
C ALA A 54 24.98 -2.37 5.26
N ILE A 55 24.11 -2.00 4.30
CA ILE A 55 22.97 -1.12 4.57
C ILE A 55 22.00 -1.82 5.52
N ARG A 56 21.68 -3.10 5.26
CA ARG A 56 20.83 -3.91 6.15
C ARG A 56 21.38 -3.94 7.57
N THR A 57 22.67 -4.25 7.72
CA THR A 57 23.33 -4.34 9.03
C THR A 57 23.20 -3.03 9.79
N HIS A 58 23.39 -1.90 9.12
CA HIS A 58 23.24 -0.58 9.74
C HIS A 58 21.79 -0.30 10.17
N LEU A 59 20.80 -0.60 9.31
CA LEU A 59 19.37 -0.45 9.64
C LEU A 59 18.93 -1.33 10.82
N GLU A 60 19.43 -2.58 10.89
CA GLU A 60 19.16 -3.48 12.01
C GLU A 60 19.79 -2.97 13.31
N ALA A 61 21.00 -2.42 13.26
CA ALA A 61 21.63 -1.79 14.42
C ALA A 61 20.86 -0.54 14.90
N GLU A 62 20.35 0.28 13.98
CA GLU A 62 19.48 1.41 14.29
C GLU A 62 18.16 0.97 14.93
N ASN A 63 17.54 -0.11 14.44
CA ASN A 63 16.32 -0.68 15.04
C ASN A 63 16.57 -1.18 16.48
N VAL A 64 17.71 -1.82 16.74
CA VAL A 64 18.11 -2.24 18.09
C VAL A 64 18.29 -1.04 19.01
N TYR A 65 19.04 -0.03 18.55
CA TYR A 65 19.26 1.19 19.31
C TYR A 65 17.95 1.92 19.63
N HIS A 66 17.07 2.10 18.64
CA HIS A 66 15.75 2.68 18.82
C HIS A 66 14.91 1.90 19.84
N THR A 67 14.90 0.57 19.75
CA THR A 67 14.12 -0.30 20.66
C THR A 67 14.56 -0.11 22.11
N ALA A 68 15.88 -0.10 22.37
CA ALA A 68 16.42 0.10 23.70
C ALA A 68 16.18 1.54 24.21
N LEU A 69 16.30 2.55 23.35
CA LEU A 69 16.08 3.95 23.72
C LEU A 69 14.62 4.21 24.11
N MET A 70 13.67 3.50 23.49
CA MET A 70 12.23 3.67 23.70
C MET A 70 11.64 2.73 24.75
N GLU A 71 12.45 1.88 25.39
CA GLU A 71 11.98 0.85 26.32
C GLU A 71 11.16 1.43 27.49
N ASP A 72 11.64 2.52 28.08
CA ASP A 72 11.00 3.18 29.23
C ASP A 72 9.64 3.82 28.90
N THR A 73 9.37 4.07 27.61
CA THR A 73 8.10 4.62 27.13
C THR A 73 7.04 3.56 26.83
N ALA A 74 7.32 2.26 27.00
CA ALA A 74 6.40 1.18 26.62
C ALA A 74 4.97 1.36 27.17
N ALA A 75 4.84 1.62 28.48
CA ALA A 75 3.53 1.83 29.12
C ALA A 75 2.81 3.09 28.60
N LEU A 76 3.56 4.16 28.31
CA LEU A 76 2.98 5.38 27.74
C LEU A 76 2.50 5.14 26.31
N ARG A 77 3.28 4.43 25.49
CA ARG A 77 2.90 4.06 24.11
C ARG A 77 1.64 3.20 24.10
N GLU A 78 1.54 2.21 24.97
CA GLU A 78 0.34 1.37 25.11
C GLU A 78 -0.88 2.20 25.53
N LYS A 79 -0.72 3.10 26.51
CA LYS A 79 -1.80 4.00 26.93
C LYS A 79 -2.26 4.88 25.77
N LEU A 80 -1.34 5.51 25.05
CA LEU A 80 -1.65 6.36 23.91
C LEU A 80 -2.32 5.55 22.79
N PHE A 81 -1.86 4.33 22.52
CA PHE A 81 -2.47 3.43 21.56
C PHE A 81 -3.93 3.13 21.94
N ALA A 82 -4.20 2.72 23.18
CA ALA A 82 -5.54 2.45 23.66
C ALA A 82 -6.44 3.70 23.60
N GLU A 83 -5.91 4.87 23.94
CA GLU A 83 -6.65 6.13 23.84
C GLU A 83 -6.97 6.53 22.39
N MET A 84 -6.03 6.33 21.45
CA MET A 84 -6.25 6.60 20.03
C MET A 84 -7.28 5.62 19.46
N LYS A 85 -7.10 4.32 19.74
CA LYS A 85 -8.03 3.26 19.33
C LYS A 85 -9.44 3.52 19.88
N GLY A 86 -9.58 3.88 21.15
CA GLY A 86 -10.87 4.17 21.78
C GLY A 86 -11.60 5.41 21.24
N ARG A 87 -10.92 6.26 20.43
CA ARG A 87 -11.54 7.41 19.73
C ARG A 87 -11.95 7.08 18.30
N ILE A 88 -11.62 5.89 17.81
CA ILE A 88 -11.99 5.39 16.49
C ILE A 88 -13.20 4.48 16.67
N LYS A 89 -14.25 4.70 15.90
CA LYS A 89 -15.35 3.75 15.79
C LYS A 89 -14.85 2.57 14.95
N GLU A 90 -14.59 1.43 15.56
CA GLU A 90 -13.99 0.28 14.84
C GLU A 90 -14.95 -0.33 13.81
N ASP A 91 -16.26 -0.22 14.04
CA ASP A 91 -17.32 -0.58 13.09
C ASP A 91 -17.78 0.66 12.29
N ASP A 92 -16.82 1.38 11.70
CA ASP A 92 -17.14 2.53 10.86
C ASP A 92 -17.70 2.08 9.51
N SER A 93 -18.65 2.83 9.00
CA SER A 93 -19.28 2.58 7.71
C SER A 93 -19.56 3.90 7.01
N SER A 94 -19.18 4.00 5.74
CA SER A 94 -19.56 5.13 4.91
C SER A 94 -21.08 5.21 4.75
N VAL A 95 -21.62 6.41 4.52
CA VAL A 95 -23.00 6.56 4.03
C VAL A 95 -23.08 6.00 2.59
N PRO A 96 -23.93 4.99 2.31
CA PRO A 96 -23.96 4.39 0.99
C PRO A 96 -24.40 5.38 -0.10
N MET A 97 -23.63 5.46 -1.18
CA MET A 97 -23.90 6.34 -2.32
C MET A 97 -24.68 5.59 -3.40
N LYS A 98 -25.84 6.13 -3.80
CA LYS A 98 -26.70 5.53 -4.82
C LYS A 98 -26.06 5.63 -6.21
N ASP A 99 -26.00 4.50 -6.91
CA ASP A 99 -25.66 4.44 -8.33
C ASP A 99 -26.43 3.30 -9.02
N GLY A 100 -27.07 3.61 -10.13
CA GLY A 100 -27.92 2.67 -10.86
C GLY A 100 -28.96 1.97 -9.96
N PRO A 101 -29.01 0.62 -9.93
CA PRO A 101 -29.95 -0.14 -9.10
C PRO A 101 -29.48 -0.39 -7.66
N TYR A 102 -28.31 0.12 -7.26
CA TYR A 102 -27.71 -0.14 -5.95
C TYR A 102 -27.34 1.15 -5.19
N ALA A 103 -26.94 0.99 -3.93
CA ALA A 103 -26.14 1.95 -3.19
C ALA A 103 -24.88 1.27 -2.67
N TYR A 104 -23.73 1.89 -2.88
CA TYR A 104 -22.41 1.34 -2.60
C TYR A 104 -21.80 2.00 -1.38
N GLY A 105 -21.04 1.22 -0.61
CA GLY A 105 -20.33 1.74 0.55
C GLY A 105 -19.12 0.88 0.89
N MET A 106 -18.40 1.35 1.90
CA MET A 106 -17.38 0.58 2.59
C MET A 106 -17.65 0.57 4.10
N ALA A 107 -17.25 -0.50 4.75
CA ALA A 107 -17.31 -0.64 6.19
C ALA A 107 -16.05 -1.33 6.72
N PHE A 108 -15.72 -1.06 7.97
CA PHE A 108 -14.73 -1.82 8.73
C PHE A 108 -15.46 -2.72 9.73
N ARG A 109 -14.86 -3.88 10.03
CA ARG A 109 -15.31 -4.74 11.12
C ARG A 109 -14.46 -4.46 12.35
N THR A 110 -15.01 -4.65 13.53
CA THR A 110 -14.25 -4.54 14.78
C THR A 110 -13.02 -5.44 14.74
N GLY A 111 -11.84 -4.87 15.00
CA GLY A 111 -10.55 -5.57 14.89
C GLY A 111 -10.07 -5.87 13.46
N GLY A 112 -10.80 -5.46 12.42
CA GLY A 112 -10.36 -5.51 11.03
C GLY A 112 -9.40 -4.37 10.71
N GLU A 113 -8.46 -4.61 9.79
CA GLU A 113 -7.44 -3.63 9.39
C GLU A 113 -7.68 -3.12 7.95
N GLN A 114 -8.62 -3.73 7.23
CA GLN A 114 -8.91 -3.43 5.83
C GLN A 114 -10.41 -3.16 5.61
N PRO A 115 -10.76 -2.32 4.61
CA PRO A 115 -12.14 -2.05 4.28
C PRO A 115 -12.82 -3.26 3.63
N ARG A 116 -14.10 -3.43 3.94
CA ARG A 116 -15.04 -4.27 3.22
C ARG A 116 -15.90 -3.40 2.32
N PHE A 117 -15.85 -3.64 1.01
CA PHE A 117 -16.70 -2.97 0.04
C PHE A 117 -18.00 -3.74 -0.13
N PHE A 118 -19.12 -3.04 -0.15
CA PHE A 118 -20.44 -3.63 -0.25
C PHE A 118 -21.37 -2.82 -1.13
N ARG A 119 -22.48 -3.46 -1.53
CA ARG A 119 -23.65 -2.78 -2.08
C ARG A 119 -24.93 -3.26 -1.42
N ILE A 120 -25.96 -2.42 -1.48
CA ILE A 120 -27.34 -2.76 -1.13
C ILE A 120 -28.25 -2.41 -2.31
N PRO A 121 -29.38 -3.10 -2.53
CA PRO A 121 -30.39 -2.64 -3.46
C PRO A 121 -30.81 -1.19 -3.15
N ARG A 122 -30.98 -0.36 -4.18
CA ARG A 122 -31.20 1.08 -4.03
C ARG A 122 -32.39 1.47 -3.16
N GLU A 123 -33.42 0.64 -3.18
CA GLU A 123 -34.67 0.82 -2.40
C GLU A 123 -34.64 0.09 -1.05
N GLY A 124 -33.46 -0.39 -0.64
CA GLY A 124 -33.26 -1.19 0.56
C GLY A 124 -33.34 -2.69 0.29
N GLY A 125 -32.61 -3.46 1.10
CA GLY A 125 -32.49 -4.90 0.95
C GLY A 125 -31.29 -5.44 1.72
N ALA A 126 -30.95 -6.71 1.47
CA ALA A 126 -29.76 -7.33 2.05
C ALA A 126 -28.47 -6.72 1.45
N GLU A 127 -27.45 -6.60 2.29
CA GLU A 127 -26.10 -6.23 1.87
C GLU A 127 -25.44 -7.39 1.12
N GLU A 128 -24.75 -7.04 0.04
CA GLU A 128 -23.89 -7.91 -0.74
C GLU A 128 -22.45 -7.40 -0.63
N VAL A 129 -21.54 -8.25 -0.16
CA VAL A 129 -20.11 -7.93 -0.05
C VAL A 129 -19.45 -8.14 -1.41
N LEU A 130 -18.79 -7.09 -1.91
CA LEU A 130 -18.08 -7.09 -3.19
C LEU A 130 -16.62 -7.51 -3.00
N LEU A 131 -16.00 -7.01 -1.93
CA LEU A 131 -14.60 -7.29 -1.58
C LEU A 131 -14.43 -7.21 -0.06
N ASP A 132 -13.85 -8.25 0.54
CA ASP A 132 -13.46 -8.27 1.95
C ASP A 132 -11.94 -8.12 2.03
N GLY A 133 -11.46 -6.91 2.32
CA GLY A 133 -10.03 -6.64 2.32
C GLY A 133 -9.25 -7.43 3.38
N ASP A 134 -9.86 -7.76 4.52
CA ASP A 134 -9.17 -8.52 5.56
C ASP A 134 -8.96 -9.97 5.11
N LYS A 135 -9.94 -10.53 4.37
CA LYS A 135 -9.78 -11.84 3.72
C LYS A 135 -8.67 -11.80 2.67
N GLU A 136 -8.60 -10.76 1.84
CA GLU A 136 -7.54 -10.63 0.84
C GLU A 136 -6.14 -10.39 1.43
N ALA A 137 -6.09 -9.84 2.65
CA ALA A 137 -4.86 -9.59 3.41
C ALA A 137 -4.34 -10.81 4.18
N GLU A 138 -5.12 -11.89 4.29
CA GLU A 138 -4.78 -13.03 5.15
C GLU A 138 -3.41 -13.63 4.79
N GLY A 139 -2.56 -13.81 5.81
CA GLY A 139 -1.22 -14.39 5.66
C GLY A 139 -0.17 -13.42 5.08
N LYS A 140 -0.51 -12.16 4.83
CA LYS A 140 0.43 -11.15 4.32
C LYS A 140 0.93 -10.24 5.44
N ALA A 141 2.22 -9.93 5.43
CA ALA A 141 2.84 -9.01 6.40
C ALA A 141 2.44 -7.54 6.16
N TYR A 142 2.05 -7.22 4.92
CA TYR A 142 1.52 -5.93 4.52
C TYR A 142 0.44 -6.15 3.47
N PHE A 143 -0.62 -5.36 3.51
CA PHE A 143 -1.62 -5.33 2.46
C PHE A 143 -2.27 -3.95 2.41
N ARG A 144 -2.47 -3.46 1.21
CA ARG A 144 -3.17 -2.20 0.96
C ARG A 144 -4.03 -2.35 -0.29
N ILE A 145 -5.31 -2.03 -0.15
CA ILE A 145 -6.20 -1.83 -1.29
C ILE A 145 -5.93 -0.45 -1.89
N GLY A 146 -5.80 -0.42 -3.22
CA GLY A 146 -5.70 0.80 -4.01
C GLY A 146 -7.09 1.36 -4.31
N GLY A 147 -7.38 1.57 -5.60
CA GLY A 147 -8.72 1.87 -6.09
C GLY A 147 -9.60 0.64 -6.10
N ALA A 148 -10.90 0.85 -5.90
CA ALA A 148 -11.94 -0.18 -5.94
C ALA A 148 -13.21 0.44 -6.53
N ASP A 149 -13.73 -0.12 -7.62
CA ASP A 149 -14.82 0.47 -8.40
C ASP A 149 -15.66 -0.58 -9.14
N HIS A 150 -16.98 -0.41 -9.18
CA HIS A 150 -17.87 -1.29 -9.93
C HIS A 150 -17.96 -0.87 -11.40
N SER A 151 -18.18 -1.85 -12.29
CA SER A 151 -18.41 -1.58 -13.71
C SER A 151 -19.74 -0.84 -13.94
N PRO A 152 -19.90 -0.10 -15.06
CA PRO A 152 -21.15 0.61 -15.37
C PRO A 152 -22.40 -0.27 -15.47
N ASP A 153 -22.25 -1.55 -15.78
CA ASP A 153 -23.33 -2.54 -15.79
C ASP A 153 -23.55 -3.21 -14.42
N HIS A 154 -22.77 -2.82 -13.41
CA HIS A 154 -22.76 -3.34 -12.03
C HIS A 154 -22.49 -4.85 -11.92
N ALA A 155 -21.92 -5.48 -12.95
CA ALA A 155 -21.66 -6.91 -12.96
C ALA A 155 -20.24 -7.28 -12.47
N ARG A 156 -19.30 -6.32 -12.50
CA ARG A 156 -17.88 -6.55 -12.20
C ARG A 156 -17.36 -5.53 -11.20
N PHE A 157 -16.26 -5.88 -10.54
CA PHE A 157 -15.59 -5.02 -9.58
C PHE A 157 -14.08 -4.98 -9.84
N LEU A 158 -13.59 -3.82 -10.26
CA LEU A 158 -12.17 -3.56 -10.48
C LEU A 158 -11.57 -3.16 -9.15
N TRP A 159 -10.47 -3.79 -8.76
CA TRP A 159 -9.78 -3.44 -7.52
C TRP A 159 -8.27 -3.60 -7.66
N GLY A 160 -7.52 -2.73 -6.98
CA GLY A 160 -6.07 -2.76 -6.92
C GLY A 160 -5.56 -3.20 -5.56
N TYR A 161 -4.41 -3.86 -5.52
CA TYR A 161 -3.71 -4.16 -4.27
C TYR A 161 -2.19 -4.03 -4.36
N ASP A 162 -1.58 -3.73 -3.22
CA ASP A 162 -0.14 -3.80 -2.97
C ASP A 162 0.08 -4.60 -1.68
N ASP A 163 0.81 -5.71 -1.77
CA ASP A 163 1.12 -6.61 -0.66
C ASP A 163 2.58 -6.50 -0.17
N LYS A 164 3.31 -5.48 -0.64
CA LYS A 164 4.73 -5.26 -0.33
C LYS A 164 5.04 -3.86 0.19
N GLY A 165 4.12 -2.92 0.02
CA GLY A 165 4.34 -1.51 0.37
C GLY A 165 5.22 -0.79 -0.64
N SER A 166 5.34 -1.34 -1.85
CA SER A 166 6.19 -0.79 -2.91
C SER A 166 5.46 0.24 -3.76
N GLU A 167 4.15 0.42 -3.56
CA GLU A 167 3.25 1.24 -4.39
C GLU A 167 3.24 0.85 -5.88
N PHE A 168 3.72 -0.35 -6.20
CA PHE A 168 3.50 -1.00 -7.50
C PHE A 168 2.28 -1.89 -7.34
N PHE A 169 1.10 -1.35 -7.64
CA PHE A 169 -0.13 -2.07 -7.43
C PHE A 169 -0.43 -3.03 -8.58
N THR A 170 -1.13 -4.09 -8.25
CA THR A 170 -1.73 -5.03 -9.21
C THR A 170 -3.25 -4.82 -9.24
N LEU A 171 -3.81 -4.58 -10.44
CA LEU A 171 -5.26 -4.52 -10.65
C LEU A 171 -5.81 -5.90 -10.99
N LYS A 172 -6.97 -6.21 -10.42
CA LYS A 172 -7.77 -7.41 -10.63
C LYS A 172 -9.21 -7.04 -10.91
N VAL A 173 -9.93 -7.93 -11.58
CA VAL A 173 -11.37 -7.80 -11.80
C VAL A 173 -12.07 -8.98 -11.16
N ARG A 174 -13.11 -8.72 -10.37
CA ARG A 174 -13.99 -9.72 -9.79
C ARG A 174 -15.32 -9.77 -10.53
N ASP A 175 -15.76 -10.97 -10.87
CA ASP A 175 -17.14 -11.19 -11.30
C ASP A 175 -18.05 -11.21 -10.06
N LEU A 176 -19.05 -10.34 -10.02
CA LEU A 176 -19.89 -10.19 -8.84
C LEU A 176 -20.97 -11.28 -8.73
N ALA A 177 -21.27 -11.99 -9.82
CA ALA A 177 -22.24 -13.09 -9.76
C ALA A 177 -21.64 -14.34 -9.13
N SER A 178 -20.37 -14.65 -9.45
CA SER A 178 -19.65 -15.77 -8.83
C SER A 178 -18.92 -15.38 -7.53
N GLY A 179 -18.54 -14.11 -7.39
CA GLY A 179 -17.65 -13.65 -6.33
C GLY A 179 -16.18 -14.03 -6.54
N GLU A 180 -15.83 -14.53 -7.72
CA GLU A 180 -14.48 -14.98 -8.07
C GLU A 180 -13.74 -13.94 -8.90
N ASP A 181 -12.42 -13.87 -8.70
CA ASP A 181 -11.57 -13.02 -9.54
C ASP A 181 -11.40 -13.65 -10.93
N MET A 182 -11.54 -12.82 -11.96
CA MET A 182 -11.25 -13.14 -13.35
C MET A 182 -9.75 -13.37 -13.55
N ALA A 183 -9.37 -13.91 -14.71
CA ALA A 183 -7.97 -14.13 -15.06
C ALA A 183 -7.18 -12.82 -15.30
N ASP A 184 -7.87 -11.70 -15.44
CA ASP A 184 -7.30 -10.38 -15.69
C ASP A 184 -6.45 -9.90 -14.50
N LEU A 185 -5.15 -9.73 -14.74
CA LEU A 185 -4.17 -9.34 -13.74
C LEU A 185 -3.19 -8.32 -14.33
N VAL A 186 -3.32 -7.05 -13.95
CA VAL A 186 -2.51 -5.96 -14.51
C VAL A 186 -1.54 -5.43 -13.44
N ALA A 187 -0.26 -5.75 -13.58
CA ALA A 187 0.80 -5.34 -12.64
C ALA A 187 1.44 -3.97 -12.98
N ASP A 188 2.31 -3.49 -12.08
CA ASP A 188 3.05 -2.21 -12.16
C ASP A 188 2.15 -0.99 -12.46
N THR A 189 1.00 -0.93 -11.80
CA THR A 189 0.05 0.17 -11.96
C THR A 189 0.15 1.19 -10.84
N GLY A 190 -0.44 2.36 -11.05
CA GLY A 190 -0.65 3.36 -10.00
C GLY A 190 -1.77 3.01 -9.01
N GLY A 191 -2.35 1.82 -9.08
CA GLY A 191 -3.28 1.29 -8.08
C GLY A 191 -4.75 1.55 -8.31
N SER A 192 -5.14 2.27 -9.35
CA SER A 192 -6.54 2.44 -9.75
C SER A 192 -6.71 2.37 -11.27
N GLY A 193 -7.94 2.16 -11.70
CA GLY A 193 -8.36 2.28 -13.08
C GLY A 193 -9.78 2.83 -13.20
N THR A 194 -10.18 3.12 -14.43
CA THR A 194 -11.51 3.67 -14.74
C THR A 194 -12.12 2.87 -15.87
N TRP A 195 -13.32 2.35 -15.64
CA TRP A 195 -14.06 1.56 -16.62
C TRP A 195 -14.32 2.33 -17.93
N ASP A 196 -14.38 1.61 -19.05
CA ASP A 196 -15.05 2.11 -20.24
C ASP A 196 -16.57 2.10 -20.05
N ALA A 197 -17.27 2.85 -20.90
CA ALA A 197 -18.73 2.97 -20.81
C ALA A 197 -19.47 1.65 -21.08
N ASP A 198 -18.86 0.72 -21.82
CA ASP A 198 -19.45 -0.57 -22.21
C ASP A 198 -19.12 -1.71 -21.21
N ALA A 199 -18.38 -1.43 -20.13
CA ALA A 199 -17.88 -2.44 -19.18
C ALA A 199 -17.03 -3.55 -19.83
N LYS A 200 -16.39 -3.30 -20.98
CA LYS A 200 -15.53 -4.25 -21.69
C LYS A 200 -14.06 -4.16 -21.27
N GLY A 201 -13.69 -3.13 -20.53
CA GLY A 201 -12.32 -2.90 -20.12
C GLY A 201 -12.17 -1.67 -19.25
N PHE A 202 -10.93 -1.29 -18.97
CA PHE A 202 -10.63 -0.13 -18.14
C PHE A 202 -9.32 0.53 -18.55
N PHE A 203 -9.27 1.84 -18.30
CA PHE A 203 -8.06 2.65 -18.40
C PHE A 203 -7.28 2.60 -17.09
N TYR A 204 -5.96 2.53 -17.15
CA TYR A 204 -5.11 2.55 -15.96
C TYR A 204 -3.79 3.26 -16.24
N THR A 205 -3.10 3.67 -15.17
CA THR A 205 -1.77 4.28 -15.28
C THR A 205 -0.68 3.25 -15.02
N ARG A 206 0.29 3.13 -15.94
CA ARG A 206 1.48 2.28 -15.79
C ARG A 206 2.65 3.08 -15.21
N LEU A 207 3.29 2.51 -14.18
CA LEU A 207 4.53 3.05 -13.64
C LEU A 207 5.72 2.57 -14.48
N ASP A 208 6.66 3.47 -14.75
CA ASP A 208 7.93 3.10 -15.38
C ASP A 208 8.94 2.53 -14.36
N ALA A 209 10.12 2.17 -14.84
CA ALA A 209 11.19 1.62 -14.01
C ALA A 209 11.69 2.58 -12.92
N ASN A 210 11.37 3.87 -12.98
CA ASN A 210 11.70 4.88 -11.97
C ASN A 210 10.52 5.17 -11.04
N HIS A 211 9.50 4.29 -10.99
CA HIS A 211 8.29 4.46 -10.19
C HIS A 211 7.44 5.68 -10.61
N ARG A 212 7.67 6.22 -11.81
CA ARG A 212 6.91 7.40 -12.26
C ARG A 212 5.67 6.96 -13.04
N PRO A 213 4.49 7.55 -12.75
CA PRO A 213 3.33 7.50 -13.66
C PRO A 213 3.74 7.98 -15.05
N SER A 214 3.81 7.05 -16.02
CA SER A 214 4.48 7.31 -17.30
C SER A 214 3.54 7.29 -18.49
N LYS A 215 2.53 6.43 -18.46
CA LYS A 215 1.62 6.15 -19.57
C LYS A 215 0.25 5.76 -19.04
N ILE A 216 -0.79 6.11 -19.79
CA ILE A 216 -2.11 5.50 -19.63
C ILE A 216 -2.18 4.32 -20.60
N PHE A 217 -2.83 3.24 -20.20
CA PHE A 217 -3.12 2.07 -21.02
C PHE A 217 -4.60 1.73 -20.92
N TYR A 218 -5.14 1.10 -21.96
CA TYR A 218 -6.46 0.48 -21.94
C TYR A 218 -6.31 -1.04 -21.92
N HIS A 219 -6.90 -1.67 -20.90
CA HIS A 219 -6.99 -3.12 -20.78
C HIS A 219 -8.35 -3.61 -21.26
N THR A 220 -8.37 -4.53 -22.22
CA THR A 220 -9.60 -5.22 -22.63
C THR A 220 -9.74 -6.51 -21.83
N LEU A 221 -10.89 -6.73 -21.19
CA LEU A 221 -11.10 -7.91 -20.36
C LEU A 221 -10.96 -9.21 -21.16
N GLY A 222 -10.37 -10.22 -20.53
CA GLY A 222 -10.09 -11.54 -21.10
C GLY A 222 -8.91 -11.55 -22.08
N THR A 223 -8.17 -10.44 -22.22
CA THR A 223 -7.01 -10.36 -23.11
C THR A 223 -5.70 -10.32 -22.35
N ASP A 224 -4.60 -10.65 -23.04
CA ASP A 224 -3.28 -10.54 -22.43
C ASP A 224 -2.88 -9.07 -22.26
N THR A 225 -2.36 -8.72 -21.08
CA THR A 225 -1.94 -7.35 -20.74
C THR A 225 -0.87 -6.76 -21.67
N THR A 226 -0.11 -7.60 -22.37
CA THR A 226 0.85 -7.16 -23.39
C THR A 226 0.18 -6.58 -24.63
N SER A 227 -1.12 -6.83 -24.82
CA SER A 227 -1.93 -6.28 -25.90
C SER A 227 -2.59 -4.94 -25.54
N ASP A 228 -2.45 -4.49 -24.29
CA ASP A 228 -2.94 -3.21 -23.82
C ASP A 228 -2.28 -2.07 -24.58
N ARG A 229 -3.05 -1.02 -24.86
CA ARG A 229 -2.61 0.10 -25.71
C ARG A 229 -3.34 1.38 -25.36
N LEU A 230 -2.74 2.52 -25.68
CA LEU A 230 -3.38 3.83 -25.71
C LEU A 230 -2.68 4.75 -26.71
#